data_AF-A0A183ULL3-F1
#
_entry.id   AF-A0A183ULL3-F1
#
_cell.length_a   1.000
_cell.length_b   1.000
_cell.length_c   1.000
_cell.angle_alpha   90.00
_cell.angle_beta   90.00
_cell.angle_gamma   90.00
#
_symmetry.space_group_name_H-M   'P 1'
#
loop_
_entity.id
_entity.type
_entity.pdbx_description
1 polymer ?
#
loop_
_entity_poly.entity_id
_entity_poly.type
_entity_poly.pdbx_seq_one_letter_code
_entity_poly.pdbx_strand_id
1 'polypeptide(L)'
;MTAQQSEAYLFEWPESERLKKILSSDAPKFDQCYTMPGIKANSTLNDPVASSAEQLLHKTVSRPEVPLNEDGLRQLIANGHLRAAANLTAALLTTMQQGVGMAGQPSKNTAESLRIWAHRLQLLMALKLYTLLNDELMPFEELDAPDLYFQYYPNIYANGRKGSLVPFSLRLVHAESLRFTPYPWAATKRIDILEENVKKEYSTSMSLYSRIASQEDDEQKRLAVKLMLARMALSIGSEKEAESYFKDVTPLSNDEFQFYKSLKCVFYGNYGQAYDHLQRIGNLAQENPKVC
;
A
#
# COMPACT_ATOMS: atom_id res chain seq x y z
N MET A 1 -17.51 7.04 -12.47
CA MET A 1 -16.05 6.90 -12.31
C MET A 1 -15.65 5.55 -12.89
N THR A 2 -14.70 5.51 -13.82
CA THR A 2 -14.13 4.23 -14.29
C THR A 2 -13.28 3.59 -13.18
N ALA A 3 -13.11 2.27 -13.16
CA ALA A 3 -12.30 1.57 -12.15
C ALA A 3 -10.85 2.11 -12.05
N GLN A 4 -10.31 2.68 -13.14
CA GLN A 4 -9.00 3.35 -13.14
C GLN A 4 -9.01 4.72 -12.43
N GLN A 5 -10.15 5.43 -12.37
CA GLN A 5 -10.28 6.67 -11.60
C GLN A 5 -10.49 6.39 -10.11
N SER A 6 -11.13 5.28 -9.75
CA SER A 6 -11.37 4.94 -8.35
C SER A 6 -10.10 4.57 -7.59
N GLU A 7 -9.03 4.13 -8.26
CA GLU A 7 -7.76 3.76 -7.60
C GLU A 7 -6.72 4.89 -7.57
N ALA A 8 -7.07 6.11 -8.02
CA ALA A 8 -6.13 7.22 -8.09
C ALA A 8 -5.48 7.55 -6.73
N TYR A 9 -6.23 7.41 -5.64
CA TYR A 9 -5.78 7.64 -4.26
C TYR A 9 -4.63 6.69 -3.84
N LEU A 10 -4.51 5.50 -4.43
CA LEU A 10 -3.44 4.54 -4.10
C LEU A 10 -2.05 5.03 -4.51
N PHE A 11 -1.99 6.08 -5.32
CA PHE A 11 -0.78 6.63 -5.89
C PHE A 11 -0.41 7.99 -5.28
N GLU A 12 -1.28 8.57 -4.45
CA GLU A 12 -1.00 9.81 -3.75
C GLU A 12 0.19 9.61 -2.81
N TRP A 13 1.25 10.38 -3.06
CA TRP A 13 2.48 10.33 -2.29
C TRP A 13 3.23 11.66 -2.45
N PRO A 14 3.88 12.18 -1.39
CA PRO A 14 4.64 13.42 -1.47
C PRO A 14 5.71 13.38 -2.57
N GLU A 15 5.91 14.51 -3.26
CA GLU A 15 6.98 14.65 -4.23
C GLU A 15 8.36 14.63 -3.56
N SER A 16 9.31 13.88 -4.13
CA SER A 16 10.69 13.89 -3.65
C SER A 16 11.41 15.18 -4.04
N GLU A 17 12.42 15.56 -3.24
CA GLU A 17 13.29 16.70 -3.56
C GLU A 17 14.05 16.50 -4.88
N ARG A 18 14.38 15.25 -5.23
CA ARG A 18 15.00 14.90 -6.51
C ARG A 18 14.07 15.19 -7.68
N LEU A 19 12.79 14.81 -7.57
CA LEU A 19 11.79 15.10 -8.59
C LEU A 19 11.57 16.62 -8.73
N LYS A 20 11.38 17.34 -7.62
CA LYS A 20 11.17 18.78 -7.63
C LYS A 20 12.27 19.53 -8.36
N LYS A 21 13.53 19.17 -8.12
CA LYS A 21 14.70 19.76 -8.80
C LYS A 21 14.65 19.63 -10.32
N ILE A 22 14.14 18.50 -10.84
CA ILE A 22 14.00 18.29 -12.27
C ILE A 22 12.85 19.13 -12.81
N LEU A 23 11.70 19.10 -12.14
CA LEU A 23 10.51 19.82 -12.58
C LEU A 23 10.69 21.35 -12.54
N SER A 24 11.54 21.86 -11.64
CA SER A 24 11.86 23.30 -11.55
C SER A 24 12.97 23.76 -12.51
N SER A 25 13.54 22.86 -13.32
CA SER A 25 14.57 23.23 -14.30
C SER A 25 13.97 23.95 -15.50
N ASP A 26 14.68 24.92 -16.07
CA ASP A 26 14.24 25.68 -17.26
C ASP A 26 13.98 24.78 -18.49
N ALA A 27 14.65 23.63 -18.56
CA ALA A 27 14.49 22.62 -19.61
C ALA A 27 14.57 21.20 -19.00
N PRO A 28 13.48 20.70 -18.39
CA PRO A 28 13.48 19.42 -17.69
C PRO A 28 13.75 18.27 -18.68
N LYS A 29 14.70 17.39 -18.30
CA LYS A 29 15.06 16.20 -19.08
C LYS A 29 14.42 14.95 -18.48
N PHE A 30 13.57 14.30 -19.28
CA PHE A 30 12.78 13.13 -18.87
C PHE A 30 13.26 11.81 -19.51
N ASP A 31 14.49 11.78 -20.00
CA ASP A 31 15.11 10.66 -20.70
C ASP A 31 16.09 9.85 -19.82
N GLN A 32 16.40 10.35 -18.62
CA GLN A 32 17.34 9.70 -17.71
C GLN A 32 16.66 8.57 -16.93
N CYS A 33 17.26 7.37 -16.97
CA CYS A 33 16.89 6.27 -16.08
C CYS A 33 17.67 6.40 -14.77
N TYR A 34 16.99 6.57 -13.65
CA TYR A 34 17.62 6.68 -12.33
C TYR A 34 17.68 5.33 -11.63
N THR A 35 16.65 4.51 -11.81
CA THR A 35 16.57 3.16 -11.27
C THR A 35 16.73 2.15 -12.39
N MET A 36 17.52 1.12 -12.12
CA MET A 36 17.84 0.06 -13.08
C MET A 36 17.63 -1.33 -12.45
N PRO A 37 16.39 -1.64 -12.01
CA PRO A 37 16.08 -2.89 -11.38
C PRO A 37 16.17 -4.06 -12.37
N GLY A 38 16.59 -5.20 -11.84
CA GLY A 38 16.61 -6.45 -12.58
C GLY A 38 16.82 -7.62 -11.63
N ILE A 39 16.28 -8.77 -12.00
CA ILE A 39 16.34 -9.97 -11.16
C ILE A 39 17.79 -10.40 -10.97
N LYS A 40 18.17 -10.62 -9.71
CA LYS A 40 19.51 -11.06 -9.32
C LYS A 40 19.61 -12.58 -9.18
N ALA A 41 18.50 -13.28 -9.04
CA ALA A 41 18.47 -14.73 -9.00
C ALA A 41 18.84 -15.31 -10.37
N ASN A 42 19.96 -16.02 -10.44
CA ASN A 42 20.43 -16.67 -11.68
C ASN A 42 19.67 -17.97 -12.02
N SER A 43 18.87 -18.48 -11.09
CA SER A 43 18.10 -19.71 -11.25
C SER A 43 16.73 -19.60 -10.61
N THR A 44 15.78 -20.42 -11.10
CA THR A 44 14.46 -20.57 -10.48
C THR A 44 14.60 -21.13 -9.07
N LEU A 45 13.78 -20.64 -8.14
CA LEU A 45 13.75 -21.17 -6.78
C LEU A 45 13.23 -22.61 -6.80
N ASN A 46 14.07 -23.54 -6.37
CA ASN A 46 13.75 -24.96 -6.27
C ASN A 46 12.68 -25.21 -5.20
N ASP A 47 11.82 -26.21 -5.41
CA ASP A 47 10.88 -26.64 -4.38
C ASP A 47 11.48 -27.79 -3.57
N PRO A 48 11.82 -27.56 -2.29
CA PRO A 48 12.49 -28.57 -1.50
C PRO A 48 11.62 -29.80 -1.27
N VAL A 49 10.29 -29.67 -1.26
CA VAL A 49 9.39 -30.81 -1.07
C VAL A 49 9.35 -31.65 -2.33
N ALA A 50 9.17 -31.01 -3.50
CA ALA A 50 9.19 -31.71 -4.78
C ALA A 50 10.55 -32.40 -5.03
N SER A 51 11.66 -31.69 -4.82
CA SER A 51 13.01 -32.23 -4.95
C SER A 51 13.25 -33.39 -3.99
N SER A 52 12.79 -33.30 -2.73
CA SER A 52 12.94 -34.39 -1.77
C SER A 52 12.06 -35.59 -2.11
N ALA A 53 10.84 -35.39 -2.59
CA ALA A 53 9.95 -36.47 -3.00
C ALA A 53 10.51 -37.23 -4.21
N GLU A 54 11.11 -36.53 -5.16
CA GLU A 54 11.79 -37.15 -6.29
C GLU A 54 13.02 -37.94 -5.83
N GLN A 55 13.86 -37.35 -4.98
CA GLN A 55 15.09 -37.97 -4.50
C GLN A 55 14.84 -39.19 -3.60
N LEU A 56 13.87 -39.10 -2.68
CA LEU A 56 13.66 -40.11 -1.63
C LEU A 56 12.58 -41.13 -2.00
N LEU A 57 11.59 -40.74 -2.79
CA LEU A 57 10.42 -41.57 -3.09
C LEU A 57 10.28 -41.88 -4.59
N HIS A 58 11.14 -41.34 -5.45
CA HIS A 58 11.02 -41.41 -6.91
C HIS A 58 9.63 -40.96 -7.40
N LYS A 59 9.02 -39.99 -6.69
CA LYS A 59 7.71 -39.43 -7.02
C LYS A 59 7.84 -38.00 -7.49
N THR A 60 7.35 -37.73 -8.69
CA THR A 60 7.25 -36.37 -9.22
C THR A 60 6.03 -35.68 -8.62
N VAL A 61 6.26 -34.56 -7.93
CA VAL A 61 5.18 -33.69 -7.44
C VAL A 61 4.86 -32.68 -8.53
N SER A 62 3.68 -32.81 -9.15
CA SER A 62 3.20 -31.84 -10.12
C SER A 62 2.66 -30.59 -9.40
N ARG A 63 2.96 -29.42 -9.97
CA ARG A 63 2.45 -28.15 -9.46
C ARG A 63 1.16 -27.78 -10.18
N PRO A 64 0.27 -26.98 -9.54
CA PRO A 64 -0.86 -26.42 -10.25
C PRO A 64 -0.37 -25.55 -11.41
N GLU A 65 -0.85 -25.86 -12.62
CA GLU A 65 -0.68 -24.99 -13.78
C GLU A 65 -1.50 -23.72 -13.54
N VAL A 66 -0.82 -22.58 -13.56
CA VAL A 66 -1.45 -21.27 -13.38
C VAL A 66 -1.13 -20.37 -14.57
N PRO A 67 -2.03 -19.44 -14.92
CA PRO A 67 -1.77 -18.48 -15.98
C PRO A 67 -0.60 -17.55 -15.63
N LEU A 68 0.14 -17.10 -16.65
CA LEU A 68 1.22 -16.11 -16.51
C LEU A 68 0.65 -14.68 -16.36
N ASN A 69 -0.01 -14.42 -15.24
CA ASN A 69 -0.59 -13.12 -14.90
C ASN A 69 -0.76 -12.97 -13.38
N GLU A 70 -1.31 -11.84 -12.93
CA GLU A 70 -1.59 -11.59 -11.50
C GLU A 70 -2.61 -12.58 -10.91
N ASP A 71 -3.55 -13.12 -11.68
CA ASP A 71 -4.51 -14.10 -11.18
C ASP A 71 -3.80 -15.41 -10.82
N GLY A 72 -2.89 -15.88 -11.68
CA GLY A 72 -2.05 -17.03 -11.39
C GLY A 72 -1.15 -16.80 -10.20
N LEU A 73 -0.64 -15.57 -10.02
CA LEU A 73 0.12 -15.18 -8.83
C LEU A 73 -0.73 -15.30 -7.56
N ARG A 74 -1.96 -14.78 -7.57
CA ARG A 74 -2.89 -14.87 -6.43
C ARG A 74 -3.24 -16.33 -6.11
N GLN A 75 -3.45 -17.17 -7.13
CA GLN A 75 -3.70 -18.60 -6.93
C GLN A 75 -2.52 -19.31 -6.25
N LEU A 76 -1.28 -19.04 -6.69
CA LEU A 76 -0.10 -19.65 -6.06
C LEU A 76 0.08 -19.20 -4.61
N ILE A 77 -0.15 -17.91 -4.33
CA ILE A 77 -0.06 -17.37 -2.96
C ILE A 77 -1.14 -17.99 -2.06
N ALA A 78 -2.39 -18.03 -2.52
CA ALA A 78 -3.51 -18.58 -1.77
C ALA A 78 -3.33 -20.06 -1.42
N ASN A 79 -2.68 -20.83 -2.32
CA ASN A 79 -2.35 -22.24 -2.09
C ASN A 79 -1.01 -22.47 -1.38
N GLY A 80 -0.33 -21.42 -0.92
CA GLY A 80 0.94 -21.53 -0.17
C GLY A 80 2.17 -21.88 -1.02
N HIS A 81 2.07 -21.85 -2.35
CA HIS A 81 3.16 -22.14 -3.27
C HIS A 81 4.10 -20.92 -3.47
N LEU A 82 4.64 -20.39 -2.38
CA LEU A 82 5.36 -19.10 -2.37
C LEU A 82 6.61 -19.08 -3.26
N ARG A 83 7.35 -20.19 -3.39
CA ARG A 83 8.50 -20.29 -4.30
C ARG A 83 8.08 -20.29 -5.78
N ALA A 84 6.97 -20.95 -6.10
CA ALA A 84 6.40 -20.90 -7.45
C ALA A 84 5.92 -19.48 -7.76
N ALA A 85 5.26 -18.82 -6.80
CA ALA A 85 4.83 -17.43 -6.93
C ALA A 85 6.02 -16.50 -7.21
N ALA A 86 7.14 -16.68 -6.49
CA ALA A 86 8.37 -15.90 -6.72
C ALA A 86 9.02 -16.18 -8.09
N ASN A 87 8.88 -17.39 -8.63
CA ASN A 87 9.30 -17.70 -9.99
C ASN A 87 8.35 -17.09 -11.04
N LEU A 88 7.05 -17.04 -10.75
CA LEU A 88 6.07 -16.40 -11.63
C LEU A 88 6.30 -14.89 -11.72
N THR A 89 6.59 -14.22 -10.61
CA THR A 89 6.98 -12.79 -10.65
C THR A 89 8.25 -12.58 -11.45
N ALA A 90 9.18 -13.54 -11.44
CA ALA A 90 10.38 -13.45 -12.27
C ALA A 90 10.06 -13.50 -13.78
N ALA A 91 9.16 -14.41 -14.17
CA ALA A 91 8.69 -14.53 -15.54
C ALA A 91 7.94 -13.26 -15.99
N LEU A 92 7.06 -12.70 -15.14
CA LEU A 92 6.36 -11.44 -15.42
C LEU A 92 7.32 -10.26 -15.57
N LEU A 93 8.33 -10.12 -14.71
CA LEU A 93 9.33 -9.05 -14.85
C LEU A 93 10.18 -9.23 -16.12
N THR A 94 10.38 -10.47 -16.56
CA THR A 94 11.10 -10.75 -17.82
C THR A 94 10.33 -10.23 -19.03
N THR A 95 8.99 -10.37 -19.06
CA THR A 95 8.18 -9.78 -20.14
C THR A 95 8.22 -8.25 -20.12
N MET A 96 8.53 -7.65 -18.96
CA MET A 96 8.70 -6.21 -18.76
C MET A 96 10.15 -5.72 -18.93
N GLN A 97 11.07 -6.56 -19.45
CA GLN A 97 12.49 -6.24 -19.62
C GLN A 97 13.23 -5.89 -18.30
N GLN A 98 12.76 -6.44 -17.17
CA GLN A 98 13.38 -6.32 -15.84
C GLN A 98 13.72 -7.70 -15.27
N GLY A 99 13.86 -8.71 -16.14
CA GLY A 99 14.19 -10.09 -15.79
C GLY A 99 15.66 -10.33 -15.45
N VAL A 100 16.07 -11.60 -15.50
CA VAL A 100 17.46 -12.02 -15.25
C VAL A 100 18.39 -11.36 -16.27
N GLY A 101 19.54 -10.84 -15.80
CA GLY A 101 20.53 -10.18 -16.65
C GLY A 101 20.24 -8.70 -16.96
N MET A 102 19.09 -8.18 -16.55
CA MET A 102 18.70 -6.77 -16.76
C MET A 102 19.13 -5.83 -15.63
N ALA A 103 19.72 -6.35 -14.55
CA ALA A 103 20.14 -5.52 -13.43
C ALA A 103 21.24 -4.54 -13.85
N GLY A 104 21.03 -3.24 -13.59
CA GLY A 104 21.94 -2.18 -14.03
C GLY A 104 21.76 -1.78 -15.51
N GLN A 105 20.78 -2.34 -16.22
CA GLN A 105 20.41 -1.88 -17.56
C GLN A 105 19.28 -0.84 -17.46
N PRO A 106 19.24 0.17 -18.37
CA PRO A 106 18.14 1.11 -18.43
C PRO A 106 16.79 0.40 -18.55
N SER A 107 15.84 0.74 -17.67
CA SER A 107 14.52 0.13 -17.65
C SER A 107 13.44 1.21 -17.44
N LYS A 108 12.21 0.91 -17.86
CA LYS A 108 11.07 1.81 -17.65
C LYS A 108 10.20 1.28 -16.52
N ASN A 109 10.01 2.09 -15.48
CA ASN A 109 9.08 1.75 -14.41
C ASN A 109 7.66 2.11 -14.80
N THR A 110 6.74 1.19 -14.52
CA THR A 110 5.30 1.40 -14.66
C THR A 110 4.64 1.06 -13.33
N ALA A 111 3.39 1.49 -13.14
CA ALA A 111 2.61 1.09 -11.97
C ALA A 111 2.47 -0.44 -11.90
N GLU A 112 2.38 -1.12 -13.04
CA GLU A 112 2.32 -2.58 -13.12
C GLU A 112 3.66 -3.23 -12.72
N SER A 113 4.78 -2.77 -13.28
CA SER A 113 6.09 -3.37 -12.97
C SER A 113 6.44 -3.22 -11.49
N LEU A 114 6.19 -2.05 -10.90
CA LEU A 114 6.42 -1.82 -9.47
C LEU A 114 5.45 -2.61 -8.58
N ARG A 115 4.23 -2.90 -9.04
CA ARG A 115 3.32 -3.83 -8.35
C ARG A 115 3.89 -5.24 -8.36
N ILE A 116 4.41 -5.73 -9.49
CA ILE A 116 5.04 -7.06 -9.56
C ILE A 116 6.31 -7.12 -8.70
N TRP A 117 7.14 -6.07 -8.68
CA TRP A 117 8.27 -5.94 -7.75
C TRP A 117 7.81 -6.00 -6.29
N ALA A 118 6.74 -5.29 -5.92
CA ALA A 118 6.20 -5.34 -4.57
C ALA A 118 5.84 -6.78 -4.15
N HIS A 119 5.19 -7.55 -5.03
CA HIS A 119 4.89 -8.96 -4.75
C HIS A 119 6.16 -9.80 -4.62
N ARG A 120 7.11 -9.63 -5.55
CA ARG A 120 8.37 -10.37 -5.54
C ARG A 120 9.12 -10.17 -4.23
N LEU A 121 9.27 -8.93 -3.80
CA LEU A 121 10.04 -8.59 -2.60
C LEU A 121 9.35 -9.08 -1.32
N GLN A 122 8.01 -8.99 -1.25
CA GLN A 122 7.23 -9.61 -0.15
C GLN A 122 7.43 -11.13 -0.10
N LEU A 123 7.42 -11.80 -1.26
CA LEU A 123 7.63 -13.25 -1.33
C LEU A 123 9.05 -13.63 -0.90
N LEU A 124 10.07 -12.88 -1.31
CA LEU A 124 11.45 -13.11 -0.85
C LEU A 124 11.58 -12.93 0.66
N MET A 125 10.93 -11.90 1.22
CA MET A 125 10.88 -11.69 2.68
C MET A 125 10.18 -12.85 3.39
N ALA A 126 9.03 -13.31 2.90
CA ALA A 126 8.28 -14.44 3.46
C ALA A 126 9.06 -15.76 3.38
N LEU A 127 9.84 -15.95 2.32
CA LEU A 127 10.75 -17.09 2.13
C LEU A 127 12.07 -16.96 2.91
N LYS A 128 12.26 -15.84 3.64
CA LYS A 128 13.48 -15.52 4.39
C LYS A 128 14.75 -15.44 3.53
N LEU A 129 14.60 -15.11 2.25
CA LEU A 129 15.69 -14.94 1.29
C LEU A 129 16.25 -13.52 1.39
N TYR A 130 16.72 -13.12 2.57
CA TYR A 130 17.04 -11.73 2.90
C TYR A 130 18.22 -11.15 2.10
N THR A 131 19.23 -11.96 1.77
CA THR A 131 20.35 -11.51 0.93
C THR A 131 19.85 -11.13 -0.45
N LEU A 132 19.13 -12.04 -1.12
CA LEU A 132 18.54 -11.79 -2.43
C LEU A 132 17.53 -10.63 -2.41
N LEU A 133 16.72 -10.53 -1.36
CA LEU A 133 15.80 -9.42 -1.14
C LEU A 133 16.53 -8.07 -1.15
N ASN A 134 17.61 -7.94 -0.38
CA ASN A 134 18.35 -6.68 -0.28
C ASN A 134 19.13 -6.38 -1.57
N ASP A 135 19.68 -7.40 -2.24
CA ASP A 135 20.35 -7.24 -3.53
C ASP A 135 19.39 -6.73 -4.63
N GLU A 136 18.13 -7.20 -4.62
CA GLU A 136 17.10 -6.76 -5.56
C GLU A 136 16.43 -5.44 -5.17
N LEU A 137 16.52 -5.01 -3.90
CA LEU A 137 16.08 -3.68 -3.44
C LEU A 137 17.08 -2.58 -3.78
N MET A 138 18.38 -2.90 -3.83
CA MET A 138 19.46 -1.92 -4.03
C MET A 138 19.22 -0.93 -5.19
N PRO A 139 18.74 -1.33 -6.39
CA PRO A 139 18.55 -0.42 -7.51
C PRO A 139 17.44 0.62 -7.32
N PHE A 140 16.59 0.46 -6.30
CA PHE A 140 15.49 1.37 -5.98
C PHE A 140 15.87 2.49 -5.01
N GLU A 141 17.10 2.47 -4.47
CA GLU A 141 17.64 3.50 -3.59
C GLU A 141 16.69 3.81 -2.40
N GLU A 142 16.27 5.07 -2.21
CA GLU A 142 15.31 5.47 -1.16
C GLU A 142 13.85 5.48 -1.65
N LEU A 143 13.57 4.88 -2.83
CA LEU A 143 12.28 4.96 -3.52
C LEU A 143 11.82 6.41 -3.79
N ASP A 144 12.78 7.32 -3.93
CA ASP A 144 12.61 8.76 -4.12
C ASP A 144 13.12 9.24 -5.49
N ALA A 145 13.60 8.31 -6.33
CA ALA A 145 14.09 8.60 -7.65
C ALA A 145 13.00 9.20 -8.55
N PRO A 146 13.32 10.19 -9.41
CA PRO A 146 12.34 10.86 -10.25
C PRO A 146 11.52 9.93 -11.15
N ASP A 147 12.16 8.91 -11.71
CA ASP A 147 11.55 7.89 -12.59
C ASP A 147 10.59 6.92 -11.86
N LEU A 148 10.35 7.14 -10.58
CA LEU A 148 9.34 6.45 -9.77
C LEU A 148 8.05 7.27 -9.59
N TYR A 149 7.91 8.40 -10.30
CA TYR A 149 6.76 9.31 -10.19
C TYR A 149 6.06 9.51 -11.54
N PHE A 150 4.74 9.70 -11.50
CA PHE A 150 3.94 9.95 -12.71
C PHE A 150 4.41 11.20 -13.46
N GLN A 151 4.78 12.26 -12.72
CA GLN A 151 5.22 13.54 -13.25
C GLN A 151 6.49 13.44 -14.11
N TYR A 152 7.28 12.37 -13.97
CA TYR A 152 8.48 12.16 -14.77
C TYR A 152 8.19 11.64 -16.19
N TYR A 153 6.96 11.18 -16.46
CA TYR A 153 6.55 10.65 -17.76
C TYR A 153 5.39 11.45 -18.38
N PRO A 154 5.59 12.74 -18.70
CA PRO A 154 4.53 13.61 -19.20
C PRO A 154 3.88 13.12 -20.50
N ASN A 155 4.65 12.43 -21.35
CA ASN A 155 4.17 11.87 -22.61
C ASN A 155 3.26 10.64 -22.41
N ILE A 156 3.39 9.94 -21.29
CA ILE A 156 2.59 8.75 -20.96
C ILE A 156 1.37 9.16 -20.12
N TYR A 157 1.56 10.08 -19.18
CA TYR A 157 0.53 10.54 -18.24
C TYR A 157 0.12 11.98 -18.52
N ALA A 158 -0.41 12.23 -19.72
CA ALA A 158 -0.80 13.56 -20.18
C ALA A 158 -1.97 14.19 -19.40
N ASN A 159 -2.66 13.43 -18.55
CA ASN A 159 -3.79 13.90 -17.75
C ASN A 159 -3.37 14.70 -16.49
N GLY A 160 -2.08 15.04 -16.35
CA GLY A 160 -1.58 15.78 -15.19
C GLY A 160 -1.61 14.97 -13.89
N ARG A 161 -1.63 13.63 -13.99
CA ARG A 161 -1.60 12.74 -12.82
C ARG A 161 -0.32 12.97 -12.02
N LYS A 162 -0.49 13.12 -10.71
CA LYS A 162 0.60 13.28 -9.74
C LYS A 162 0.64 12.10 -8.78
N GLY A 163 1.81 11.91 -8.20
CA GLY A 163 2.06 10.90 -7.17
C GLY A 163 3.13 9.91 -7.59
N SER A 164 3.28 8.85 -6.80
CA SER A 164 4.31 7.84 -7.03
C SER A 164 3.73 6.58 -7.67
N LEU A 165 4.50 5.99 -8.58
CA LEU A 165 4.25 4.67 -9.14
C LEU A 165 4.51 3.56 -8.10
N VAL A 166 5.25 3.86 -7.03
CA VAL A 166 5.65 2.91 -5.99
C VAL A 166 4.49 2.70 -5.01
N PRO A 167 3.96 1.46 -4.88
CA PRO A 167 2.90 1.18 -3.93
C PRO A 167 3.39 1.25 -2.48
N PHE A 168 2.51 1.60 -1.55
CA PHE A 168 2.84 1.69 -0.12
C PHE A 168 3.42 0.38 0.44
N SER A 169 2.92 -0.77 -0.01
CA SER A 169 3.43 -2.09 0.39
C SER A 169 4.91 -2.29 0.05
N LEU A 170 5.37 -1.79 -1.11
CA LEU A 170 6.78 -1.82 -1.48
C LEU A 170 7.62 -0.95 -0.54
N ARG A 171 7.11 0.22 -0.15
CA ARG A 171 7.79 1.10 0.82
C ARG A 171 7.96 0.43 2.18
N LEU A 172 6.91 -0.25 2.65
CA LEU A 172 6.94 -0.96 3.92
C LEU A 172 7.97 -2.10 3.91
N VAL A 173 7.99 -2.91 2.86
CA VAL A 173 8.96 -3.99 2.68
C VAL A 173 10.39 -3.46 2.59
N HIS A 174 10.59 -2.35 1.87
CA HIS A 174 11.88 -1.68 1.77
C HIS A 174 12.36 -1.09 3.11
N ALA A 175 11.46 -0.66 3.98
CA ALA A 175 11.80 -0.25 5.33
C ALA A 175 12.11 -1.46 6.23
N GLU A 176 11.28 -2.49 6.17
CA GLU A 176 11.44 -3.68 7.00
C GLU A 176 12.68 -4.52 6.63
N SER A 177 13.07 -4.54 5.34
CA SER A 177 14.24 -5.32 4.88
C SER A 177 15.53 -4.95 5.60
N LEU A 178 15.66 -3.68 6.04
CA LEU A 178 16.82 -3.17 6.76
C LEU A 178 17.06 -3.89 8.09
N ARG A 179 16.03 -4.47 8.72
CA ARG A 179 16.16 -5.29 9.93
C ARG A 179 17.04 -6.52 9.72
N PHE A 180 17.19 -6.96 8.46
CA PHE A 180 17.99 -8.10 8.05
C PHE A 180 19.34 -7.69 7.47
N THR A 181 19.80 -6.45 7.75
CA THR A 181 21.09 -5.91 7.34
C THR A 181 21.96 -5.61 8.57
N PRO A 182 23.26 -5.28 8.41
CA PRO A 182 24.10 -4.79 9.51
C PRO A 182 23.63 -3.47 10.16
N TYR A 183 22.62 -2.80 9.57
CA TYR A 183 22.13 -1.49 9.99
C TYR A 183 20.64 -1.51 10.37
N PRO A 184 20.20 -2.35 11.32
CA PRO A 184 18.77 -2.52 11.64
C PRO A 184 18.10 -1.25 12.18
N TRP A 185 18.86 -0.33 12.79
CA TRP A 185 18.34 0.97 13.25
C TRP A 185 17.89 1.88 12.10
N ALA A 186 18.42 1.67 10.90
CA ALA A 186 17.97 2.40 9.71
C ALA A 186 16.52 2.05 9.36
N ALA A 187 16.03 0.87 9.76
CA ALA A 187 14.63 0.49 9.61
C ALA A 187 13.71 1.45 10.36
N THR A 188 14.01 1.74 11.63
CA THR A 188 13.25 2.68 12.45
C THR A 188 13.20 4.06 11.80
N LYS A 189 14.38 4.59 11.41
CA LYS A 189 14.45 5.90 10.74
C LYS A 189 13.61 5.94 9.46
N ARG A 190 13.62 4.87 8.66
CA ARG A 190 12.82 4.81 7.43
C ARG A 190 11.32 4.68 7.73
N ILE A 191 10.94 3.95 8.77
CA ILE A 191 9.54 3.87 9.24
C ILE A 191 9.05 5.23 9.75
N ASP A 192 9.86 5.98 10.50
CA ASP A 192 9.51 7.32 11.00
C ASP A 192 9.21 8.26 9.83
N ILE A 193 10.01 8.21 8.76
CA ILE A 193 9.78 8.99 7.53
C ILE A 193 8.48 8.56 6.83
N LEU A 194 8.19 7.26 6.77
CA LEU A 194 6.93 6.77 6.20
C LEU A 194 5.73 7.27 7.01
N GLU A 195 5.82 7.22 8.33
CA GLU A 195 4.78 7.74 9.22
C GLU A 195 4.58 9.25 9.02
N GLU A 196 5.66 10.03 8.92
CA GLU A 196 5.59 11.47 8.64
C GLU A 196 4.90 11.76 7.31
N ASN A 197 5.23 11.01 6.25
CA ASN A 197 4.62 11.18 4.93
C ASN A 197 3.12 10.82 4.95
N VAL A 198 2.74 9.72 5.60
CA VAL A 198 1.32 9.35 5.78
C VAL A 198 0.57 10.42 6.57
N LYS A 199 1.17 10.98 7.63
CA LYS A 199 0.58 12.09 8.39
C LYS A 199 0.39 13.35 7.56
N LYS A 200 1.31 13.68 6.65
CA LYS A 200 1.18 14.82 5.72
C LYS A 200 0.00 14.64 4.77
N GLU A 201 -0.11 13.47 4.14
CA GLU A 201 -1.23 13.13 3.26
C GLU A 201 -2.57 13.12 4.01
N TYR A 202 -2.58 12.57 5.24
CA TYR A 202 -3.74 12.66 6.13
C TYR A 202 -4.15 14.11 6.38
N SER A 203 -3.21 14.98 6.77
CA SER A 203 -3.53 16.38 7.08
C SER A 203 -4.07 17.14 5.86
N THR A 204 -3.53 16.82 4.67
CA THR A 204 -3.95 17.40 3.40
C THR A 204 -5.37 16.94 3.06
N SER A 205 -5.63 15.64 3.18
CA SER A 205 -6.96 15.05 2.99
C SER A 205 -7.99 15.65 3.96
N MET A 206 -7.66 15.76 5.25
CA MET A 206 -8.51 16.38 6.26
C MET A 206 -8.88 17.82 5.91
N SER A 207 -7.89 18.62 5.48
CA SER A 207 -8.10 20.01 5.05
C SER A 207 -9.00 20.10 3.81
N LEU A 208 -8.75 19.26 2.79
CA LEU A 208 -9.52 19.22 1.55
C LEU A 208 -10.99 18.86 1.82
N TYR A 209 -11.23 17.77 2.56
CA TYR A 209 -12.58 17.32 2.87
C TYR A 209 -13.31 18.27 3.81
N SER A 210 -12.62 18.92 4.75
CA SER A 210 -13.22 19.97 5.58
C SER A 210 -13.69 21.16 4.74
N ARG A 211 -12.90 21.54 3.73
CA ARG A 211 -13.30 22.59 2.78
C ARG A 211 -14.49 22.17 1.92
N ILE A 212 -14.49 20.95 1.40
CA ILE A 212 -15.61 20.39 0.64
C ILE A 212 -16.89 20.40 1.49
N ALA A 213 -16.83 19.92 2.74
CA ALA A 213 -17.96 19.93 3.65
C ALA A 213 -18.47 21.35 3.97
N SER A 214 -17.61 22.38 3.89
CA SER A 214 -18.00 23.78 4.13
C SER A 214 -18.65 24.44 2.91
N GLN A 215 -18.41 23.92 1.70
CA GLN A 215 -18.89 24.46 0.43
C GLN A 215 -20.06 23.67 -0.16
N GLU A 216 -20.37 22.50 0.40
CA GLU A 216 -21.44 21.63 -0.08
C GLU A 216 -22.81 22.13 0.39
N ASP A 217 -23.66 22.49 -0.56
CA ASP A 217 -25.03 22.96 -0.33
C ASP A 217 -25.98 21.80 0.01
N ASP A 218 -25.71 20.61 -0.53
CA ASP A 218 -26.49 19.41 -0.31
C ASP A 218 -26.23 18.85 1.10
N GLU A 219 -27.24 18.93 1.96
CA GLU A 219 -27.15 18.53 3.35
C GLU A 219 -26.74 17.05 3.51
N GLN A 220 -27.25 16.14 2.67
CA GLN A 220 -26.94 14.72 2.76
C GLN A 220 -25.47 14.45 2.40
N LYS A 221 -24.97 15.07 1.33
CA LYS A 221 -23.57 14.95 0.92
C LYS A 221 -22.63 15.57 1.95
N ARG A 222 -22.99 16.74 2.48
CA ARG A 222 -22.24 17.40 3.55
C ARG A 222 -22.09 16.51 4.78
N LEU A 223 -23.19 15.86 5.21
CA LEU A 223 -23.17 14.94 6.34
C LEU A 223 -22.34 13.68 6.06
N ALA A 224 -22.39 13.14 4.83
CA ALA A 224 -21.55 12.02 4.42
C ALA A 224 -20.05 12.37 4.48
N VAL A 225 -19.67 13.57 4.01
CA VAL A 225 -18.27 14.03 4.09
C VAL A 225 -17.85 14.26 5.55
N LYS A 226 -18.71 14.80 6.41
CA LYS A 226 -18.42 14.93 7.85
C LYS A 226 -18.26 13.59 8.55
N LEU A 227 -19.07 12.58 8.20
CA LEU A 227 -18.91 11.22 8.72
C LEU A 227 -17.57 10.59 8.27
N MET A 228 -17.16 10.84 7.03
CA MET A 228 -15.85 10.42 6.53
C MET A 228 -14.71 11.10 7.29
N LEU A 229 -14.78 12.42 7.52
CA LEU A 229 -13.82 13.17 8.34
C LEU A 229 -13.75 12.62 9.77
N ALA A 230 -14.89 12.27 10.36
CA ALA A 230 -14.93 11.64 11.68
C ALA A 230 -14.20 10.28 11.67
N ARG A 231 -14.48 9.41 10.69
CA ARG A 231 -13.79 8.11 10.53
C ARG A 231 -12.28 8.25 10.30
N MET A 232 -11.87 9.27 9.54
CA MET A 232 -10.45 9.59 9.34
C MET A 232 -9.78 10.03 10.64
N ALA A 233 -10.37 10.99 11.37
CA ALA A 233 -9.85 11.44 12.67
C ALA A 233 -9.74 10.29 13.68
N LEU A 234 -10.70 9.37 13.65
CA LEU A 234 -10.67 8.15 14.44
C LEU A 234 -9.51 7.22 14.07
N SER A 235 -9.21 7.04 12.78
CA SER A 235 -8.14 6.16 12.32
C SER A 235 -6.74 6.58 12.81
N ILE A 236 -6.54 7.86 13.09
CA ILE A 236 -5.28 8.40 13.63
C ILE A 236 -5.30 8.61 15.15
N GLY A 237 -6.42 8.28 15.81
CA GLY A 237 -6.60 8.44 17.25
C GLY A 237 -6.95 9.87 17.71
N SER A 238 -7.32 10.77 16.79
CA SER A 238 -7.72 12.14 17.10
C SER A 238 -9.17 12.22 17.58
N GLU A 239 -9.40 11.90 18.86
CA GLU A 239 -10.75 11.84 19.45
C GLU A 239 -11.48 13.17 19.41
N LYS A 240 -10.80 14.27 19.74
CA LYS A 240 -11.42 15.60 19.83
C LYS A 240 -11.95 16.07 18.48
N GLU A 241 -11.20 15.80 17.41
CA GLU A 241 -11.62 16.13 16.04
C GLU A 241 -12.74 15.19 15.59
N ALA A 242 -12.67 13.89 15.89
CA ALA A 242 -13.76 12.99 15.59
C ALA A 242 -15.07 13.43 16.27
N GLU A 243 -15.01 13.81 17.54
CA GLU A 243 -16.17 14.28 18.30
C GLU A 243 -16.77 15.58 17.75
N SER A 244 -15.97 16.50 17.23
CA SER A 244 -16.50 17.72 16.61
C SER A 244 -17.29 17.38 15.34
N TYR A 245 -16.78 16.49 14.48
CA TYR A 245 -17.50 16.07 13.29
C TYR A 245 -18.75 15.23 13.62
N PHE A 246 -18.69 14.36 14.63
CA PHE A 246 -19.87 13.59 15.04
C PHE A 246 -20.99 14.46 15.60
N LYS A 247 -20.71 15.53 16.35
CA LYS A 247 -21.73 16.47 16.84
C LYS A 247 -22.56 17.08 15.70
N ASP A 248 -21.92 17.29 14.56
CA ASP A 248 -22.56 17.83 13.37
C ASP A 248 -23.38 16.77 12.60
N VAL A 249 -23.09 15.48 12.81
CA VAL A 249 -23.72 14.33 12.12
C VAL A 249 -24.76 13.62 13.01
N THR A 250 -24.75 13.87 14.32
CA THR A 250 -25.59 13.22 15.33
C THR A 250 -27.11 13.33 15.17
N PRO A 251 -27.73 14.14 14.29
CA PRO A 251 -29.15 13.96 14.02
C PRO A 251 -29.53 12.62 13.36
N LEU A 252 -28.57 11.79 12.90
CA LEU A 252 -28.87 10.64 12.03
C LEU A 252 -28.62 9.21 12.56
N SER A 253 -27.81 8.98 13.61
CA SER A 253 -27.82 7.69 14.35
C SER A 253 -26.87 7.74 15.55
N ASN A 254 -27.42 7.94 16.76
CA ASN A 254 -26.65 7.87 18.00
C ASN A 254 -26.01 6.47 18.21
N ASP A 255 -26.59 5.44 17.58
CA ASP A 255 -26.19 4.03 17.72
C ASP A 255 -24.87 3.68 17.03
N GLU A 256 -24.61 4.18 15.82
CA GLU A 256 -23.34 3.90 15.11
C GLU A 256 -22.14 4.49 15.86
N PHE A 257 -22.31 5.65 16.48
CA PHE A 257 -21.26 6.30 17.26
C PHE A 257 -20.95 5.56 18.57
N GLN A 258 -21.99 5.11 19.29
CA GLN A 258 -21.79 4.28 20.49
C GLN A 258 -21.21 2.91 20.14
N PHE A 259 -21.63 2.31 19.02
CA PHE A 259 -21.06 1.05 18.53
C PHE A 259 -19.56 1.20 18.26
N TYR A 260 -19.16 2.30 17.62
CA TYR A 260 -17.76 2.61 17.40
C TYR A 260 -16.96 2.79 18.71
N LYS A 261 -17.50 3.55 19.68
CA LYS A 261 -16.85 3.70 20.99
C LYS A 261 -16.64 2.34 21.67
N SER A 262 -17.60 1.43 21.50
CA SER A 262 -17.46 0.06 22.02
C SER A 262 -16.34 -0.74 21.36
N LEU A 263 -16.26 -0.77 20.03
CA LEU A 263 -15.22 -1.50 19.30
C LEU A 263 -13.81 -0.98 19.62
N LYS A 264 -13.67 0.33 19.81
CA LYS A 264 -12.42 0.94 20.25
C LYS A 264 -12.04 0.47 21.66
N CYS A 265 -12.96 0.55 22.60
CA CYS A 265 -12.72 0.08 23.96
C CYS A 265 -12.31 -1.40 23.99
N VAL A 266 -12.88 -2.24 23.11
CA VAL A 266 -12.44 -3.63 22.91
C VAL A 266 -11.00 -3.70 22.39
N PHE A 267 -10.64 -2.91 21.36
CA PHE A 267 -9.30 -2.90 20.78
C PHE A 267 -8.21 -2.50 21.80
N TYR A 268 -8.49 -1.54 22.67
CA TYR A 268 -7.57 -1.10 23.72
C TYR A 268 -7.66 -1.93 25.02
N GLY A 269 -8.47 -3.00 25.05
CA GLY A 269 -8.64 -3.87 26.22
C GLY A 269 -9.48 -3.27 27.36
N ASN A 270 -10.16 -2.14 27.13
CA ASN A 270 -11.04 -1.46 28.07
C ASN A 270 -12.49 -1.99 28.00
N TYR A 271 -12.69 -3.27 28.30
CA TYR A 271 -13.98 -3.95 28.13
C TYR A 271 -15.15 -3.35 28.95
N GLY A 272 -14.88 -2.75 30.11
CA GLY A 272 -15.92 -2.11 30.93
C GLY A 272 -16.57 -0.92 30.21
N GLN A 273 -15.74 -0.03 29.65
CA GLN A 273 -16.24 1.10 28.85
C GLN A 273 -16.91 0.62 27.56
N ALA A 274 -16.40 -0.46 26.94
CA ALA A 274 -17.02 -1.04 25.76
C ALA A 274 -18.47 -1.49 26.05
N TYR A 275 -18.66 -2.14 27.20
CA TYR A 275 -19.95 -2.60 27.65
C TYR A 275 -20.92 -1.44 27.92
N ASP A 276 -20.46 -0.38 28.58
CA ASP A 276 -21.28 0.82 28.83
C ASP A 276 -21.76 1.47 27.52
N HIS A 277 -20.90 1.50 26.50
CA HIS A 277 -21.26 2.00 25.18
C HIS A 277 -22.30 1.12 24.48
N LEU A 278 -22.17 -0.21 24.54
CA LEU A 278 -23.15 -1.14 24.00
C LEU A 278 -24.50 -1.08 24.73
N GLN A 279 -24.50 -0.92 26.06
CA GLN A 279 -25.73 -0.75 26.83
C GLN A 279 -26.48 0.52 26.43
N ARG A 280 -25.78 1.61 26.12
CA ARG A 280 -26.41 2.85 25.64
C ARG A 280 -27.11 2.65 24.30
N ILE A 281 -26.55 1.85 23.38
CA ILE A 281 -27.21 1.46 22.12
C ILE A 281 -28.50 0.69 22.40
N GLY A 282 -28.42 -0.31 23.29
CA GLY A 282 -29.58 -1.13 23.65
C GLY A 282 -30.74 -0.32 24.24
N ASN A 283 -30.44 0.69 25.06
CA ASN A 283 -31.44 1.56 25.67
C ASN A 283 -32.05 2.55 24.65
N LEU A 284 -31.25 3.07 23.70
CA LEU A 284 -31.73 3.95 22.63
C LEU A 284 -32.70 3.25 21.67
N ALA A 285 -32.42 1.98 21.34
CA ALA A 285 -33.30 1.15 20.51
C ALA A 285 -34.66 0.84 21.18
N GLN A 286 -34.72 0.82 22.52
CA GLN A 286 -35.98 0.62 23.26
C GLN A 286 -36.84 1.89 23.35
N GLU A 287 -36.24 3.08 23.29
CA GLU A 287 -36.94 4.36 23.40
C GLU A 287 -37.49 4.89 22.06
N ASN A 288 -37.01 4.41 20.90
CA ASN A 288 -37.47 4.87 19.58
C ASN A 288 -37.60 3.73 18.54
N PRO A 289 -38.69 2.94 18.57
CA PRO A 289 -38.88 1.77 17.69
C PRO A 289 -39.20 2.11 16.21
N LYS A 290 -39.12 3.38 15.79
CA LYS A 290 -39.45 3.83 14.41
C LYS A 290 -38.24 4.11 13.51
N VAL A 291 -37.02 3.83 13.96
CA VAL A 291 -35.81 3.93 13.14
C VAL A 291 -35.07 2.58 13.19
N CYS A 292 -35.64 1.59 12.53
CA CYS A 292 -34.97 0.37 12.08
C CYS A 292 -35.34 0.17 10.62
#